data_AF-A0A0T6YBI0-F1
#
_entry.id   AF-A0A0T6YBI0-F1
#
_cell.length_a   1.000
_cell.length_b   1.000
_cell.length_c   1.000
_cell.angle_alpha   90.00
_cell.angle_beta   90.00
_cell.angle_gamma   90.00
#
_symmetry.space_group_name_H-M   'P 1'
#
loop_
_entity.id
_entity.type
_entity.pdbx_description
1 polymer ?
#
loop_
_entity_poly.entity_id
_entity_poly.type
_entity_poly.pdbx_seq_one_letter_code
_entity_poly.pdbx_strand_id
1 'polypeptide(L)' 'MVLLGPERALLLDDISAAILQEVDGRSTLGAISSALAERYGALEADVASDVRDFLDGLAGQRLVDYQ' A
#
# COMPACT_ATOMS: atom_id res chain seq x y z
N MET A 1 -3.83 0.41 -14.54
CA MET A 1 -4.38 1.58 -13.81
C MET A 1 -3.20 2.51 -13.51
N VAL A 2 -3.22 3.74 -14.02
CA VAL A 2 -2.12 4.70 -13.86
C VAL A 2 -2.55 5.77 -12.85
N LEU A 3 -1.70 6.01 -11.84
CA LEU A 3 -1.82 7.12 -10.91
C LEU A 3 -1.01 8.29 -11.50
N LEU A 4 -1.64 9.45 -11.76
CA LEU A 4 -0.98 10.62 -12.35
C LEU A 4 -0.96 11.80 -11.36
N GLY A 5 0.22 12.14 -10.84
CA GLY A 5 0.51 13.37 -10.09
C GLY A 5 1.63 14.17 -10.78
N PRO A 6 1.82 15.47 -10.46
CA PRO A 6 2.72 16.36 -11.19
C PRO A 6 4.15 15.77 -11.25
N GLU A 7 4.53 15.39 -12.46
CA GLU A 7 5.86 14.89 -12.88
C GLU A 7 6.43 13.66 -12.14
N ARG A 8 5.62 12.80 -11.51
CA ARG A 8 6.09 11.50 -10.99
C ARG A 8 5.12 10.37 -11.31
N ALA A 9 5.62 9.38 -12.06
CA ALA A 9 4.95 8.12 -12.29
C ALA A 9 5.58 7.04 -11.41
N LEU A 10 4.76 6.31 -10.66
CA LEU A 10 5.17 5.13 -9.91
C LEU A 10 4.95 3.89 -10.79
N LEU A 11 5.97 3.07 -10.97
CA LEU A 11 5.74 1.71 -11.42
C LEU A 11 5.23 0.91 -10.24
N LEU A 12 4.02 0.37 -10.37
CA LEU A 12 3.40 -0.50 -9.40
C LEU A 12 3.51 -1.94 -9.91
N ASP A 13 3.99 -2.83 -9.05
CA ASP A 13 3.77 -4.27 -9.22
C ASP A 13 2.37 -4.65 -8.72
N ASP A 14 2.00 -5.93 -8.88
CA ASP A 14 0.67 -6.40 -8.51
C ASP A 14 0.38 -6.23 -7.00
N ILE A 15 1.41 -6.28 -6.15
CA ILE A 15 1.29 -6.15 -4.69
C ILE A 15 1.07 -4.68 -4.33
N SER A 16 1.94 -3.78 -4.77
CA SER A 16 1.84 -2.34 -4.53
C SER A 16 0.59 -1.72 -5.14
N ALA A 17 0.13 -2.22 -6.30
CA ALA A 17 -1.16 -1.85 -6.87
C ALA A 17 -2.35 -2.35 -6.03
N ALA A 18 -2.26 -3.53 -5.42
CA ALA A 18 -3.29 -4.03 -4.51
C ALA A 18 -3.34 -3.22 -3.21
N ILE A 19 -2.18 -2.89 -2.63
CA ILE A 19 -2.09 -2.04 -1.44
C ILE A 19 -2.79 -0.70 -1.70
N LEU A 20 -2.45 -0.01 -2.80
CA LEU A 20 -3.06 1.28 -3.13
C LEU A 20 -4.57 1.22 -3.38
N GLN A 21 -5.11 0.08 -3.82
CA GLN A 21 -6.55 -0.10 -3.99
C GLN A 21 -7.29 -0.21 -2.65
N GLU A 22 -6.63 -0.72 -1.61
CA GLU A 22 -7.19 -0.84 -0.25
C GLU A 22 -6.99 0.43 0.59
N VAL A 23 -6.09 1.33 0.18
CA VAL A 23 -5.90 2.64 0.83
C VAL A 23 -7.06 3.58 0.46
N ASP A 24 -8.14 3.47 1.24
CA ASP A 24 -9.36 4.27 1.12
C ASP A 24 -9.37 5.54 2.01
N GLY A 25 -8.30 5.75 2.79
CA GLY A 25 -8.16 6.85 3.76
C GLY A 25 -8.96 6.68 5.06
N ARG A 26 -9.56 5.50 5.30
CA ARG A 26 -10.37 5.19 6.48
C ARG A 26 -9.94 3.88 7.15
N SER A 27 -9.51 2.92 6.37
CA SER A 27 -9.07 1.61 6.79
C SER A 27 -7.71 1.70 7.48
N THR A 28 -7.55 0.96 8.57
CA THR A 28 -6.30 0.90 9.30
C THR A 28 -5.30 0.00 8.58
N LEU A 29 -4.00 0.21 8.83
CA LEU A 29 -2.94 -0.64 8.27
C LEU A 29 -3.17 -2.13 8.57
N GLY A 30 -3.65 -2.45 9.76
CA GLY A 30 -3.98 -3.83 10.15
C GLY A 30 -5.15 -4.41 9.33
N ALA A 31 -6.21 -3.64 9.08
CA ALA A 31 -7.33 -4.08 8.27
C ALA A 31 -6.90 -4.35 6.80
N ILE A 32 -6.10 -3.45 6.23
CA ILE A 32 -5.54 -3.60 4.89
C ILE A 32 -4.64 -4.84 4.81
N SER A 33 -3.75 -5.02 5.79
CA SER A 33 -2.82 -6.15 5.83
C SER A 33 -3.54 -7.48 5.97
N SER A 34 -4.58 -7.54 6.81
CA SER A 34 -5.40 -8.74 7.00
C SER A 34 -6.16 -9.12 5.73
N ALA A 35 -6.79 -8.14 5.06
CA ALA A 35 -7.49 -8.35 3.79
C ALA A 35 -6.55 -8.84 2.67
N LEU A 36 -5.35 -8.27 2.58
CA LEU A 36 -4.35 -8.69 1.60
C LEU A 36 -3.78 -10.08 1.94
N ALA A 37 -3.51 -10.37 3.21
CA ALA A 37 -3.05 -11.69 3.65
C ALA A 37 -4.05 -12.80 3.31
N GLU A 38 -5.35 -12.56 3.52
CA GLU A 38 -6.41 -13.50 3.14
C GLU A 38 -6.48 -13.67 1.61
N ARG A 39 -6.40 -12.57 0.86
CA ARG A 39 -6.49 -12.58 -0.61
C ARG A 39 -5.33 -13.30 -1.29
N TYR A 40 -4.12 -13.17 -0.75
CA TYR A 40 -2.90 -13.73 -1.34
C TYR A 40 -2.40 -15.00 -0.63
N GLY A 41 -3.06 -15.43 0.46
CA GLY A 41 -2.68 -16.62 1.21
C GLY A 41 -1.31 -16.49 1.90
N ALA A 42 -0.96 -15.28 2.32
CA ALA A 42 0.32 -14.96 2.96
C ALA A 42 0.14 -14.74 4.47
N LEU A 43 1.24 -14.71 5.21
CA LEU A 43 1.21 -14.40 6.64
C LEU A 43 0.94 -12.90 6.83
N GLU A 44 0.00 -12.57 7.72
CA GLU A 44 -0.36 -11.17 8.00
C GLU A 44 0.85 -10.33 8.44
N ALA A 45 1.78 -10.92 9.20
CA ALA A 45 2.99 -10.23 9.64
C ALA A 45 3.90 -9.84 8.47
N ASP A 46 4.03 -10.71 7.46
CA ASP A 46 4.86 -10.47 6.28
C ASP A 46 4.21 -9.36 5.42
N VAL A 47 2.90 -9.50 5.18
CA VAL A 47 2.12 -8.51 4.41
C VAL A 47 2.11 -7.15 5.12
N ALA A 48 1.97 -7.12 6.44
CA ALA A 48 1.99 -5.88 7.20
C ALA A 48 3.36 -5.19 7.18
N SER A 49 4.44 -5.96 7.08
CA SER A 49 5.79 -5.40 6.85
C SER A 49 5.87 -4.75 5.48
N ASP A 50 5.48 -5.48 4.43
CA ASP A 50 5.52 -5.00 3.05
C ASP A 50 4.65 -3.75 2.83
N VAL A 51 3.42 -3.76 3.39
CA VAL A 51 2.50 -2.61 3.34
C VAL A 51 3.12 -1.39 4.01
N ARG A 52 3.74 -1.58 5.18
CA ARG A 52 4.39 -0.49 5.91
C ARG A 52 5.58 0.07 5.13
N ASP A 53 6.48 -0.80 4.67
CA ASP A 53 7.67 -0.38 3.93
C ASP A 53 7.29 0.37 2.64
N PHE A 54 6.23 -0.07 1.96
CA PHE A 54 5.71 0.60 0.78
C PHE A 54 5.13 1.99 1.11
N LEU A 55 4.25 2.08 2.13
CA LEU A 55 3.64 3.36 2.52
C LEU A 55 4.67 4.34 3.09
N ASP A 56 5.68 3.86 3.84
CA ASP A 56 6.80 4.67 4.31
C ASP A 56 7.63 5.22 3.14
N GLY A 57 7.86 4.40 2.11
CA GLY A 57 8.50 4.84 0.87
C GLY A 57 7.73 5.98 0.18
N LEU A 58 6.40 5.87 0.12
CA LEU A 58 5.55 6.91 -0.44
C LEU A 58 5.51 8.18 0.44
N ALA A 59 5.47 8.02 1.77
CA ALA A 59 5.51 9.12 2.71
C ALA A 59 6.85 9.88 2.66
N GLY A 60 7.97 9.16 2.53
CA GLY A 60 9.29 9.75 2.32
C GLY A 60 9.39 10.58 1.05
N GLN A 61 8.61 10.24 0.02
CA GLN A 61 8.48 11.01 -1.22
C GLN A 61 7.38 12.09 -1.17
N ARG A 62 6.70 12.25 -0.04
CA ARG A 62 5.57 13.17 0.18
C ARG A 62 4.38 12.91 -0.74
N LEU A 63 4.16 11.66 -1.11
CA LEU A 63 3.05 11.23 -1.97
C LEU A 63 1.81 10.81 -1.16
N VAL A 64 2.02 10.30 0.05
CA VAL A 64 0.97 9.89 0.99
C VAL A 64 1.31 10.44 2.37
N ASP A 65 0.29 10.71 3.19
CA ASP A 65 0.43 11.02 4.61
C ASP A 65 -0.51 10.06 5.37
N TYR A 66 0.04 9.36 6.37
CA TYR A 66 -0.70 8.42 7.19
C TYR A 66 -0.10 8.41 8.60
N GLN A 67 -0.96 8.28 9.62
CA GLN A 67 -0.62 8.35 11.04
C GLN A 67 -0.84 7.00 11.72
#